data_AF-A0A6P2GU25-F1
#
_entry.id   AF-A0A6P2GU25-F1
#
_cell.length_a   1.000
_cell.length_b   1.000
_cell.length_c   1.000
_cell.angle_alpha   90.00
_cell.angle_beta   90.00
_cell.angle_gamma   90.00
#
_symmetry.space_group_name_H-M   'P 1'
#
loop_
_entity.id
_entity.type
_entity.pdbx_description
1 polymer ?
#
loop_
_entity_poly.entity_id
_entity_poly.type
_entity_poly.pdbx_seq_one_letter_code
_entity_poly.pdbx_strand_id
1 'polypeptide(L)'
;MPDIFIWKPNENQTYSTAGVNELSAPSFDKEAGKSFSMIAPAGTLTLLSRQSSVWGGSFDNGIPPVEINLRSGALVMRGNSGDARGVDFTMGPYPHKLIGHPFVNFRIVDAAFEASRFDTVSAGGLVPPLLGMYIDLLLDLELAGASRYDVYCRLYASTKKLRVLGQSAVNVRAEEIVLTFSEYAVLPAALPRVPGNDYSLHMESTGGKMEIAESRLAFGKRAKSAMTSKQITLRKSVRVWAQDDANAKFVTDAVEFYDSASTATFSISHNANVEFDTYSGGKPFDFLGNKTYPQGLFNFQSTPESKATGKFTLYGAGSAFDQSAMLNKQVVAIDGVPQSTSKQLRFDYVPVGNTQNMVVSLKK
;
A
#
# COMPACT_ATOMS: atom_id res chain seq x y z
N MET A 1 14.57 30.15 -29.56
CA MET A 1 13.26 29.50 -29.37
C MET A 1 13.38 28.61 -28.15
N PRO A 2 12.42 28.56 -27.21
CA PRO A 2 12.50 27.59 -26.13
C PRO A 2 12.46 26.18 -26.73
N ASP A 3 13.37 25.32 -26.31
CA ASP A 3 13.41 23.92 -26.73
C ASP A 3 12.12 23.23 -26.27
N ILE A 4 11.28 22.85 -27.23
CA ILE A 4 10.04 22.11 -26.96
C ILE A 4 10.44 20.67 -26.65
N PHE A 5 10.10 20.18 -25.47
CA PHE A 5 10.27 18.76 -25.15
C PHE A 5 9.26 17.95 -25.96
N ILE A 6 9.74 16.97 -26.73
CA ILE A 6 8.91 16.09 -27.56
C ILE A 6 8.99 14.68 -26.97
N TRP A 7 7.84 14.07 -26.65
CA TRP A 7 7.81 12.67 -26.19
C TRP A 7 8.20 11.71 -27.32
N LYS A 8 9.12 10.79 -27.04
CA LYS A 8 9.61 9.80 -27.99
C LYS A 8 9.61 8.41 -27.37
N PRO A 9 8.64 7.54 -27.73
CA PRO A 9 8.49 6.21 -27.15
C PRO A 9 9.75 5.32 -27.26
N ASN A 10 10.52 5.49 -28.34
CA ASN A 10 11.65 4.65 -28.75
C ASN A 10 13.05 5.14 -28.29
N GLU A 11 13.14 6.24 -27.54
CA GLU A 11 14.41 6.82 -27.09
C GLU A 11 14.51 6.87 -25.56
N ASN A 12 15.73 6.82 -25.01
CA ASN A 12 15.94 7.23 -23.61
C ASN A 12 15.79 8.75 -23.53
N GLN A 13 14.92 9.25 -22.66
CA GLN A 13 14.63 10.68 -22.59
C GLN A 13 14.86 11.24 -21.19
N THR A 14 15.46 12.42 -21.15
CA THR A 14 15.63 13.20 -19.93
C THR A 14 14.89 14.50 -20.08
N TYR A 15 14.06 14.83 -19.09
CA TYR A 15 13.42 16.13 -18.94
C TYR A 15 14.11 16.93 -17.83
N SER A 16 14.65 18.10 -18.18
CA SER A 16 15.41 18.98 -17.28
C SER A 16 14.90 20.43 -17.26
N THR A 17 13.84 20.75 -18.00
CA THR A 17 13.31 22.10 -18.13
C THR A 17 12.62 22.55 -16.85
N ALA A 18 13.02 23.72 -16.33
CA ALA A 18 12.41 24.34 -15.15
C ALA A 18 11.00 24.88 -15.43
N GLY A 19 10.25 25.12 -14.35
CA GLY A 19 8.88 25.66 -14.43
C GLY A 19 7.82 24.60 -14.74
N VAL A 20 6.58 25.06 -14.93
CA VAL A 20 5.43 24.19 -15.20
C VAL A 20 5.24 24.07 -16.70
N ASN A 21 5.34 22.84 -17.21
CA ASN A 21 5.18 22.53 -18.63
C ASN A 21 4.14 21.41 -18.78
N GLU A 22 3.44 21.44 -19.91
CA GLU A 22 2.38 20.49 -20.23
C GLU A 22 2.59 19.94 -21.63
N LEU A 23 2.44 18.62 -21.77
CA LEU A 23 2.39 17.92 -23.04
C LEU A 23 1.05 17.21 -23.18
N SER A 24 0.43 17.34 -24.35
CA SER A 24 -0.78 16.60 -24.72
C SER A 24 -0.46 15.66 -25.88
N ALA A 25 -0.79 14.38 -25.72
CA ALA A 25 -0.63 13.36 -26.76
C ALA A 25 -1.78 12.33 -26.66
N PRO A 26 -2.05 11.53 -27.72
CA PRO A 26 -2.98 10.40 -27.62
C PRO A 26 -2.57 9.44 -26.51
N SER A 27 -1.33 8.96 -26.53
CA SER A 27 -0.72 8.17 -25.47
C SER A 27 0.69 8.68 -25.18
N PHE A 28 1.23 8.32 -24.01
CA PHE A 28 2.62 8.51 -23.64
C PHE A 28 3.34 7.18 -23.56
N ASP A 29 3.17 6.30 -24.54
CA ASP A 29 3.80 4.97 -24.50
C ASP A 29 5.33 5.06 -24.41
N LYS A 30 5.92 4.05 -23.76
CA LYS A 30 7.37 3.88 -23.69
C LYS A 30 7.74 2.46 -24.10
N GLU A 31 8.54 2.34 -25.16
CA GLU A 31 8.97 1.05 -25.68
C GLU A 31 9.83 0.30 -24.66
N ALA A 32 9.85 -1.03 -24.82
CA ALA A 32 10.82 -1.85 -24.12
C ALA A 32 12.24 -1.34 -24.40
N GLY A 33 13.04 -1.23 -23.37
CA GLY A 33 14.44 -0.80 -23.45
C GLY A 33 14.65 0.62 -23.00
N LYS A 34 13.57 1.41 -22.94
CA LYS A 34 13.66 2.86 -22.89
C LYS A 34 13.35 3.40 -21.50
N SER A 35 14.13 4.38 -21.08
CA SER A 35 14.01 5.04 -19.79
C SER A 35 13.49 6.45 -19.93
N PHE A 36 12.84 6.93 -18.87
CA PHE A 36 12.51 8.33 -18.68
C PHE A 36 13.15 8.84 -17.40
N SER A 37 13.84 9.97 -17.48
CA SER A 37 14.45 10.63 -16.32
C SER A 37 13.92 12.04 -16.17
N MET A 38 13.47 12.39 -14.98
CA MET A 38 13.10 13.76 -14.62
C MET A 38 14.12 14.33 -13.64
N ILE A 39 14.85 15.35 -14.09
CA ILE A 39 15.89 16.04 -13.32
C ILE A 39 15.68 17.55 -13.32
N ALA A 40 14.43 18.00 -13.48
CA ALA A 40 14.07 19.41 -13.51
C ALA A 40 13.95 19.96 -12.08
N PRO A 41 14.91 20.76 -11.57
CA PRO A 41 14.85 21.25 -10.20
C PRO A 41 13.64 22.17 -10.03
N ALA A 42 12.72 21.79 -9.15
CA ALA A 42 11.44 22.47 -8.94
C ALA A 42 10.58 22.65 -10.21
N GLY A 43 10.83 21.89 -11.28
CA GLY A 43 10.00 21.88 -12.49
C GLY A 43 8.86 20.88 -12.40
N THR A 44 7.77 21.13 -13.12
CA THR A 44 6.64 20.21 -13.26
C THR A 44 6.45 19.86 -14.72
N LEU A 45 6.34 18.57 -15.04
CA LEU A 45 5.91 18.08 -16.35
C LEU A 45 4.56 17.39 -16.22
N THR A 46 3.53 17.95 -16.84
CA THR A 46 2.20 17.35 -16.93
C THR A 46 2.04 16.62 -18.26
N LEU A 47 1.74 15.32 -18.21
CA LEU A 47 1.42 14.47 -19.36
C LEU A 47 -0.11 14.26 -19.42
N LEU A 48 -0.77 14.91 -20.39
CA LEU A 48 -2.22 14.81 -20.63
C LEU A 48 -2.53 13.78 -21.71
N SER A 49 -2.93 12.58 -21.29
CA SER A 49 -3.20 11.46 -22.20
C SER A 49 -4.68 11.37 -22.57
N ARG A 50 -5.00 11.02 -23.82
CA ARG A 50 -6.38 10.77 -24.29
C ARG A 50 -6.71 9.30 -24.45
N GLN A 51 -5.71 8.44 -24.50
CA GLN A 51 -5.76 6.99 -24.64
C GLN A 51 -4.86 6.37 -23.58
N SER A 52 -5.05 5.08 -23.32
CA SER A 52 -4.22 4.35 -22.37
C SER A 52 -2.73 4.41 -22.75
N SER A 53 -1.86 4.52 -21.74
CA SER A 53 -0.41 4.57 -21.92
C SER A 53 0.26 3.35 -21.29
N VAL A 54 1.16 2.72 -22.04
CA VAL A 54 1.92 1.54 -21.61
C VAL A 54 3.41 1.87 -21.62
N TRP A 55 4.04 1.79 -20.45
CA TRP A 55 5.49 1.96 -20.29
C TRP A 55 6.11 0.59 -20.03
N GLY A 56 6.79 0.03 -21.02
CA GLY A 56 7.14 -1.40 -20.94
C GLY A 56 7.37 -2.10 -22.26
N GLY A 57 6.68 -1.67 -23.33
CA GLY A 57 6.60 -2.37 -24.62
C GLY A 57 5.88 -3.73 -24.59
N SER A 58 5.75 -4.35 -25.76
CA SER A 58 5.27 -5.74 -25.97
C SER A 58 6.44 -6.72 -26.21
N PHE A 59 6.15 -8.04 -26.14
CA PHE A 59 7.04 -9.18 -25.91
C PHE A 59 8.22 -9.40 -26.91
N ASP A 60 8.21 -8.85 -28.12
CA ASP A 60 8.93 -9.44 -29.26
C ASP A 60 10.25 -8.77 -29.66
N ASN A 61 11.31 -8.96 -28.87
CA ASN A 61 12.72 -8.63 -29.17
C ASN A 61 13.20 -7.24 -28.72
N GLY A 62 14.09 -7.24 -27.74
CA GLY A 62 14.85 -6.06 -27.33
C GLY A 62 14.82 -5.84 -25.82
N ILE A 63 15.99 -5.49 -25.29
CA ILE A 63 16.31 -5.11 -23.91
C ILE A 63 15.12 -4.40 -23.21
N PRO A 64 14.82 -4.66 -21.92
CA PRO A 64 13.68 -4.11 -21.19
C PRO A 64 13.81 -2.61 -20.84
N PRO A 65 12.72 -1.87 -20.60
CA PRO A 65 12.80 -0.47 -20.18
C PRO A 65 13.29 -0.44 -18.74
N VAL A 66 14.42 0.22 -18.52
CA VAL A 66 15.29 -0.09 -17.37
C VAL A 66 14.89 0.68 -16.10
N GLU A 67 14.32 1.87 -16.25
CA GLU A 67 14.12 2.78 -15.12
C GLU A 67 13.19 3.95 -15.49
N ILE A 68 12.28 4.31 -14.59
CA ILE A 68 11.76 5.68 -14.52
C ILE A 68 12.37 6.33 -13.28
N ASN A 69 13.20 7.33 -13.51
CA ASN A 69 13.99 7.98 -12.47
C ASN A 69 13.53 9.42 -12.26
N LEU A 70 12.87 9.69 -11.15
CA LEU A 70 12.46 11.04 -10.77
C LEU A 70 13.39 11.52 -9.66
N ARG A 71 14.35 12.40 -9.99
CA ARG A 71 15.35 12.91 -9.02
C ARG A 71 15.06 14.30 -8.50
N SER A 72 14.27 15.08 -9.24
CA SER A 72 13.84 16.40 -8.80
C SER A 72 12.64 16.86 -9.63
N GLY A 73 11.77 17.65 -9.02
CA GLY A 73 10.58 18.18 -9.68
C GLY A 73 9.38 17.26 -9.55
N ALA A 74 8.36 17.48 -10.37
CA ALA A 74 7.08 16.76 -10.31
C ALA A 74 6.64 16.23 -11.68
N LEU A 75 6.48 14.90 -11.79
CA LEU A 75 5.83 14.27 -12.94
C LEU A 75 4.35 14.09 -12.62
N VAL A 76 3.48 14.74 -13.40
CA VAL A 76 2.03 14.59 -13.28
C VAL A 76 1.52 13.85 -14.50
N MET A 77 0.88 12.72 -14.31
CA MET A 77 0.18 11.98 -15.34
C MET A 77 -1.32 12.14 -15.14
N ARG A 78 -2.04 12.52 -16.20
CA ARG A 78 -3.48 12.75 -16.11
C ARG A 78 -4.21 12.23 -17.34
N GLY A 79 -5.26 11.44 -17.09
CA GLY A 79 -6.25 11.10 -18.11
C GLY A 79 -7.12 12.32 -18.44
N ASN A 80 -7.30 12.60 -19.74
CA ASN A 80 -8.21 13.65 -20.17
C ASN A 80 -9.66 13.15 -20.09
N SER A 81 -10.36 13.54 -19.03
CA SER A 81 -11.75 13.20 -18.75
C SER A 81 -12.65 13.68 -19.89
N GLY A 82 -13.08 12.76 -20.75
CA GLY A 82 -13.85 13.04 -21.96
C GLY A 82 -13.87 11.86 -22.94
N ASP A 83 -12.94 10.91 -22.83
CA ASP A 83 -13.03 9.62 -23.52
C ASP A 83 -14.06 8.72 -22.82
N ALA A 84 -15.06 8.25 -23.58
CA ALA A 84 -16.10 7.34 -23.09
C ALA A 84 -15.55 5.95 -22.72
N ARG A 85 -14.32 5.62 -23.14
CA ARG A 85 -13.68 4.31 -22.92
C ARG A 85 -12.80 4.25 -21.67
N GLY A 86 -12.56 5.38 -21.00
CA GLY A 86 -11.58 5.44 -19.93
C GLY A 86 -10.15 5.60 -20.43
N VAL A 87 -9.25 6.01 -19.53
CA VAL A 87 -7.81 6.06 -19.79
C VAL A 87 -7.10 5.25 -18.71
N ASP A 88 -6.26 4.32 -19.12
CA ASP A 88 -5.44 3.51 -18.22
C ASP A 88 -3.97 3.93 -18.28
N PHE A 89 -3.26 3.70 -17.18
CA PHE A 89 -1.81 3.74 -17.13
C PHE A 89 -1.27 2.38 -16.71
N THR A 90 -0.36 1.82 -17.51
CA THR A 90 0.24 0.50 -17.28
C THR A 90 1.75 0.57 -17.31
N MET A 91 2.41 0.01 -16.29
CA MET A 91 3.87 -0.14 -16.25
C MET A 91 4.32 -1.61 -16.23
N GLY A 92 5.19 -2.03 -17.15
CA GLY A 92 5.81 -3.37 -17.13
C GLY A 92 5.20 -4.40 -18.10
N PRO A 93 5.87 -5.54 -18.32
CA PRO A 93 5.49 -6.50 -19.35
C PRO A 93 4.39 -7.49 -18.92
N TYR A 94 3.83 -8.16 -19.94
CA TYR A 94 2.77 -9.17 -19.89
C TYR A 94 3.29 -10.56 -19.45
N PRO A 95 2.59 -11.34 -18.60
CA PRO A 95 3.04 -12.68 -18.23
C PRO A 95 2.59 -13.73 -19.25
N HIS A 96 3.54 -14.35 -19.94
CA HIS A 96 3.54 -15.79 -20.22
C HIS A 96 4.99 -16.31 -20.29
N LYS A 97 5.30 -17.28 -19.42
CA LYS A 97 6.47 -18.18 -19.33
C LYS A 97 7.52 -17.88 -18.26
N LEU A 98 7.94 -18.99 -17.62
CA LEU A 98 8.93 -19.23 -16.55
C LEU A 98 10.35 -18.68 -16.83
N ILE A 99 10.49 -17.43 -17.24
CA ILE A 99 11.76 -16.72 -17.34
C ILE A 99 11.70 -15.61 -16.30
N GLY A 100 12.78 -15.40 -15.54
CA GLY A 100 12.88 -14.27 -14.62
C GLY A 100 12.61 -12.97 -15.38
N HIS A 101 11.45 -12.38 -15.14
CA HIS A 101 10.98 -11.24 -15.94
C HIS A 101 11.75 -9.97 -15.56
N PRO A 102 12.11 -9.14 -16.54
CA PRO A 102 12.78 -7.87 -16.27
C PRO A 102 11.83 -6.84 -15.66
N PHE A 103 12.34 -6.10 -14.68
CA PHE A 103 11.60 -5.20 -13.79
C PHE A 103 11.56 -3.76 -14.33
N VAL A 104 10.46 -3.05 -14.10
CA VAL A 104 10.46 -1.58 -14.19
C VAL A 104 10.69 -1.05 -12.76
N ASN A 105 11.82 -0.37 -12.56
CA ASN A 105 12.13 0.29 -11.29
C ASN A 105 11.57 1.71 -11.32
N PHE A 106 10.73 2.04 -10.33
CA PHE A 106 10.32 3.41 -10.11
C PHE A 106 11.10 3.98 -8.93
N ARG A 107 12.02 4.90 -9.21
CA ARG A 107 12.84 5.53 -8.18
C ARG A 107 12.48 6.99 -8.08
N ILE A 108 11.98 7.39 -6.91
CA ILE A 108 11.63 8.78 -6.60
C ILE A 108 12.56 9.28 -5.49
N VAL A 109 13.42 10.23 -5.81
CA VAL A 109 14.33 10.90 -4.87
C VAL A 109 14.06 12.39 -4.95
N ASP A 110 13.69 13.02 -3.84
CA ASP A 110 13.41 14.46 -3.76
C ASP A 110 12.51 15.00 -4.90
N ALA A 111 11.55 14.16 -5.30
CA ALA A 111 10.65 14.42 -6.42
C ALA A 111 9.21 14.01 -6.09
N ALA A 112 8.27 14.43 -6.93
CA ALA A 112 6.86 14.08 -6.82
C ALA A 112 6.37 13.33 -8.06
N PHE A 113 5.50 12.36 -7.85
CA PHE A 113 4.70 11.73 -8.88
C PHE A 113 3.23 11.79 -8.52
N GLU A 114 2.41 12.26 -9.44
CA GLU A 114 0.96 12.25 -9.31
C GLU A 114 0.34 11.55 -10.52
N ALA A 115 -0.48 10.54 -10.28
CA ALA A 115 -1.37 9.96 -11.29
C ALA A 115 -2.82 10.24 -10.90
N SER A 116 -3.58 10.90 -11.77
CA SER A 116 -4.99 11.20 -11.50
C SER A 116 -5.89 11.06 -12.74
N ARG A 117 -7.17 10.78 -12.48
CA ARG A 117 -8.22 10.63 -13.53
C ARG A 117 -7.95 9.47 -14.49
N PHE A 118 -7.46 8.38 -13.93
CA PHE A 118 -7.35 7.12 -14.65
C PHE A 118 -8.46 6.17 -14.20
N ASP A 119 -8.94 5.37 -15.13
CA ASP A 119 -9.79 4.23 -14.81
C ASP A 119 -8.94 3.23 -14.04
N THR A 120 -7.79 2.88 -14.62
CA THR A 120 -6.87 1.93 -14.00
C THR A 120 -5.47 2.51 -13.90
N VAL A 121 -4.84 2.34 -12.73
CA VAL A 121 -3.38 2.44 -12.61
C VAL A 121 -2.88 1.04 -12.30
N SER A 122 -2.28 0.42 -13.32
CA SER A 122 -1.81 -0.97 -13.30
C SER A 122 -0.30 -1.02 -13.50
N ALA A 123 0.32 -2.12 -13.09
CA ALA A 123 1.65 -2.44 -13.60
C ALA A 123 1.74 -3.90 -14.07
N GLY A 124 1.58 -4.08 -15.40
CA GLY A 124 1.79 -5.31 -16.19
C GLY A 124 0.56 -5.77 -17.00
N GLY A 125 0.75 -6.07 -18.29
CA GLY A 125 -0.10 -6.97 -19.13
C GLY A 125 -1.47 -6.48 -19.65
N LEU A 126 -1.97 -7.13 -20.72
CA LEU A 126 -3.17 -6.83 -21.54
C LEU A 126 -4.13 -8.06 -21.71
N VAL A 127 -4.09 -9.09 -20.85
CA VAL A 127 -5.08 -10.19 -20.92
C VAL A 127 -6.35 -9.78 -20.18
N PRO A 128 -7.57 -10.07 -20.70
CA PRO A 128 -8.79 -9.95 -19.91
C PRO A 128 -8.75 -10.88 -18.69
N PRO A 129 -9.20 -10.43 -17.50
CA PRO A 129 -9.35 -11.31 -16.35
C PRO A 129 -10.43 -12.36 -16.62
N LEU A 130 -10.11 -13.64 -16.37
CA LEU A 130 -11.12 -14.66 -16.10
C LEU A 130 -11.84 -14.27 -14.80
N LEU A 131 -13.14 -14.58 -14.68
CA LEU A 131 -13.95 -14.34 -13.47
C LEU A 131 -13.21 -14.91 -12.25
N GLY A 132 -12.65 -14.04 -11.39
CA GLY A 132 -11.75 -14.45 -10.31
C GLY A 132 -10.26 -14.10 -10.46
N MET A 133 -9.86 -13.21 -11.38
CA MET A 133 -8.51 -12.61 -11.43
C MET A 133 -8.56 -11.08 -11.36
N TYR A 134 -7.59 -10.50 -10.64
CA TYR A 134 -7.50 -9.11 -10.17
C TYR A 134 -6.23 -8.42 -10.71
N ILE A 135 -6.11 -7.12 -10.48
CA ILE A 135 -4.96 -6.30 -10.94
C ILE A 135 -3.77 -6.45 -9.98
N ASP A 136 -2.57 -6.23 -10.50
CA ASP A 136 -1.28 -6.43 -9.87
C ASP A 136 -0.38 -5.21 -10.20
N LEU A 137 0.47 -4.75 -9.27
CA LEU A 137 1.56 -3.80 -9.53
C LEU A 137 2.86 -4.58 -9.55
N LEU A 138 3.46 -4.71 -10.72
CA LEU A 138 4.74 -5.36 -10.92
C LEU A 138 5.95 -4.40 -10.84
N LEU A 139 5.99 -3.47 -9.86
CA LEU A 139 7.07 -2.48 -9.70
C LEU A 139 7.75 -2.56 -8.33
N ASP A 140 9.08 -2.56 -8.33
CA ASP A 140 9.82 -2.16 -7.13
C ASP A 140 9.85 -0.63 -7.10
N LEU A 141 9.03 -0.05 -6.23
CA LEU A 141 8.96 1.40 -5.98
C LEU A 141 9.80 1.74 -4.76
N GLU A 142 10.83 2.56 -4.96
CA GLU A 142 11.66 3.09 -3.89
C GLU A 142 11.54 4.62 -3.81
N LEU A 143 11.05 5.10 -2.67
CA LEU A 143 11.01 6.51 -2.32
C LEU A 143 12.07 6.82 -1.26
N ALA A 144 12.89 7.84 -1.52
CA ALA A 144 13.88 8.35 -0.58
C ALA A 144 13.91 9.89 -0.56
N GLY A 145 14.51 10.47 0.48
CA GLY A 145 14.55 11.93 0.65
C GLY A 145 13.18 12.48 1.07
N ALA A 146 12.72 13.56 0.42
CA ALA A 146 11.41 14.17 0.63
C ALA A 146 10.43 13.87 -0.52
N SER A 147 10.39 12.61 -0.97
CA SER A 147 9.61 12.21 -2.15
C SER A 147 8.11 12.02 -1.88
N ARG A 148 7.30 12.21 -2.93
CA ARG A 148 5.84 12.08 -2.86
C ARG A 148 5.30 11.22 -4.01
N TYR A 149 4.39 10.30 -3.70
CA TYR A 149 3.65 9.49 -4.67
C TYR A 149 2.15 9.55 -4.36
N ASP A 150 1.37 10.11 -5.28
CA ASP A 150 -0.09 10.17 -5.18
C ASP A 150 -0.75 9.46 -6.36
N VAL A 151 -1.75 8.64 -6.06
CA VAL A 151 -2.56 7.97 -7.07
C VAL A 151 -4.03 8.11 -6.75
N TYR A 152 -4.80 8.55 -7.75
CA TYR A 152 -6.26 8.64 -7.74
C TYR A 152 -6.82 7.91 -8.96
N CYS A 153 -7.38 6.73 -8.74
CA CYS A 153 -7.89 5.85 -9.81
C CYS A 153 -9.15 5.09 -9.39
N ARG A 154 -9.75 4.32 -10.29
CA ARG A 154 -10.85 3.41 -9.92
C ARG A 154 -10.32 2.16 -9.24
N LEU A 155 -9.32 1.51 -9.81
CA LEU A 155 -8.69 0.32 -9.26
C LEU A 155 -7.18 0.55 -9.11
N TYR A 156 -6.69 0.35 -7.89
CA TYR A 156 -5.27 0.27 -7.58
C TYR A 156 -4.96 -1.16 -7.14
N ALA A 157 -3.95 -1.78 -7.74
CA ALA A 157 -3.57 -3.09 -7.25
C ALA A 157 -2.11 -3.45 -7.46
N SER A 158 -1.56 -4.26 -6.55
CA SER A 158 -0.13 -4.42 -6.28
C SER A 158 0.35 -5.87 -6.18
N THR A 159 1.54 -6.21 -6.74
CA THR A 159 2.26 -7.50 -6.58
C THR A 159 3.76 -7.45 -6.33
N LYS A 160 4.29 -6.28 -5.98
CA LYS A 160 5.73 -6.08 -5.79
C LYS A 160 6.04 -5.27 -4.56
N LYS A 161 7.27 -4.75 -4.54
CA LYS A 161 7.86 -4.14 -3.37
C LYS A 161 7.59 -2.65 -3.38
N LEU A 162 7.08 -2.16 -2.27
CA LEU A 162 7.08 -0.74 -1.97
C LEU A 162 8.08 -0.49 -0.83
N ARG A 163 9.05 0.40 -1.05
CA ARG A 163 9.97 0.88 -0.03
C ARG A 163 9.78 2.39 0.17
N VAL A 164 9.36 2.77 1.38
CA VAL A 164 9.21 4.17 1.78
C VAL A 164 10.27 4.52 2.81
N LEU A 165 11.21 5.38 2.44
CA LEU A 165 12.36 5.80 3.26
C LEU A 165 12.39 7.33 3.41
N GLY A 166 13.28 7.81 4.29
CA GLY A 166 13.49 9.25 4.49
C GLY A 166 12.27 9.93 5.11
N GLN A 167 11.81 11.02 4.50
CA GLN A 167 10.59 11.78 4.85
C GLN A 167 9.51 11.60 3.76
N SER A 168 9.59 10.52 2.99
CA SER A 168 8.71 10.30 1.85
C SER A 168 7.29 9.91 2.26
N ALA A 169 6.32 10.19 1.38
CA ALA A 169 4.92 9.87 1.58
C ALA A 169 4.31 9.19 0.35
N VAL A 170 3.48 8.17 0.61
CA VAL A 170 2.67 7.47 -0.39
C VAL A 170 1.20 7.62 -0.04
N ASN A 171 0.40 8.07 -0.99
CA ASN A 171 -1.04 8.24 -0.84
C ASN A 171 -1.77 7.60 -2.03
N VAL A 172 -2.62 6.63 -1.74
CA VAL A 172 -3.42 5.91 -2.73
C VAL A 172 -4.88 6.06 -2.37
N ARG A 173 -5.68 6.58 -3.31
CA ARG A 173 -7.13 6.64 -3.20
C ARG A 173 -7.76 6.00 -4.42
N ALA A 174 -8.47 4.89 -4.21
CA ALA A 174 -9.10 4.14 -5.29
C ALA A 174 -10.49 3.64 -4.90
N GLU A 175 -11.37 3.34 -5.86
CA GLU A 175 -12.64 2.66 -5.54
C GLU A 175 -12.40 1.25 -4.99
N GLU A 176 -11.39 0.55 -5.51
CA GLU A 176 -10.99 -0.77 -5.07
C GLU A 176 -9.47 -0.86 -4.94
N ILE A 177 -9.01 -1.54 -3.88
CA ILE A 177 -7.59 -1.79 -3.60
C ILE A 177 -7.34 -3.29 -3.47
N VAL A 178 -6.41 -3.84 -4.24
CA VAL A 178 -6.00 -5.25 -4.15
C VAL A 178 -4.49 -5.37 -3.99
N LEU A 179 -4.03 -5.93 -2.87
CA LEU A 179 -2.62 -6.13 -2.55
C LEU A 179 -2.33 -7.63 -2.49
N THR A 180 -1.72 -8.18 -3.53
CA THR A 180 -1.42 -9.63 -3.62
C THR A 180 0.08 -9.82 -3.72
N PHE A 181 0.72 -10.86 -3.18
CA PHE A 181 2.18 -11.11 -3.35
C PHE A 181 3.08 -9.90 -3.07
N SER A 182 2.60 -8.95 -2.29
CA SER A 182 3.18 -7.62 -2.16
C SER A 182 4.08 -7.55 -0.94
N GLU A 183 5.18 -6.80 -1.04
CA GLU A 183 6.09 -6.56 0.09
C GLU A 183 6.24 -5.06 0.35
N TYR A 184 5.62 -4.57 1.42
CA TYR A 184 5.60 -3.16 1.78
C TYR A 184 6.55 -2.95 2.97
N ALA A 185 7.57 -2.12 2.80
CA ALA A 185 8.52 -1.73 3.84
C ALA A 185 8.49 -0.21 4.03
N VAL A 186 7.81 0.24 5.09
CA VAL A 186 7.63 1.66 5.43
C VAL A 186 8.51 1.99 6.63
N LEU A 187 9.68 2.58 6.36
CA LEU A 187 10.77 2.79 7.32
C LEU A 187 11.29 4.24 7.28
N PRO A 188 10.42 5.24 7.49
CA PRO A 188 10.79 6.65 7.42
C PRO A 188 11.79 7.01 8.52
N ALA A 189 12.74 7.88 8.20
CA ALA A 189 13.66 8.47 9.17
C ALA A 189 12.98 9.56 10.02
N ALA A 190 11.99 10.25 9.46
CA ALA A 190 11.13 11.19 10.14
C ALA A 190 9.76 11.26 9.43
N LEU A 191 8.73 11.75 10.11
CA LEU A 191 7.42 11.93 9.50
C LEU A 191 7.50 12.90 8.30
N PRO A 192 6.64 12.72 7.27
CA PRO A 192 6.57 13.64 6.15
C PRO A 192 6.29 15.08 6.61
N ARG A 193 6.90 16.05 5.96
CA ARG A 193 6.70 17.49 6.24
C ARG A 193 5.65 18.14 5.32
N VAL A 194 4.81 17.33 4.68
CA VAL A 194 3.91 17.80 3.62
C VAL A 194 2.60 18.33 4.23
N PRO A 195 2.14 19.54 3.88
CA PRO A 195 0.85 20.05 4.35
C PRO A 195 -0.30 19.10 3.99
N GLY A 196 -1.10 18.70 4.98
CA GLY A 196 -2.29 17.88 4.79
C GLY A 196 -2.07 16.36 4.76
N ASN A 197 -0.83 15.87 4.91
CA ASN A 197 -0.57 14.43 5.01
C ASN A 197 0.55 14.11 6.00
N ASP A 198 0.18 13.59 7.17
CA ASP A 198 1.12 13.12 8.19
C ASP A 198 1.54 11.64 8.00
N TYR A 199 0.99 10.96 6.99
CA TYR A 199 1.19 9.54 6.79
C TYR A 199 2.35 9.26 5.84
N SER A 200 3.23 8.35 6.25
CA SER A 200 4.24 7.77 5.35
C SER A 200 3.58 6.82 4.33
N LEU A 201 2.48 6.18 4.71
CA LEU A 201 1.62 5.41 3.82
C LEU A 201 0.14 5.63 4.17
N HIS A 202 -0.64 6.10 3.20
CA HIS A 202 -2.10 6.16 3.29
C HIS A 202 -2.73 5.44 2.10
N MET A 203 -3.62 4.49 2.38
CA MET A 203 -4.41 3.78 1.38
C MET A 203 -5.90 3.85 1.73
N GLU A 204 -6.71 4.34 0.81
CA GLU A 204 -8.15 4.49 0.98
C GLU A 204 -8.92 3.82 -0.18
N SER A 205 -9.74 2.83 0.16
CA SER A 205 -10.74 2.26 -0.75
C SER A 205 -12.08 2.99 -0.60
N THR A 206 -12.41 3.85 -1.57
CA THR A 206 -13.64 4.65 -1.57
C THR A 206 -14.88 3.85 -1.96
N GLY A 207 -14.72 2.74 -2.68
CA GLY A 207 -15.79 1.79 -3.00
C GLY A 207 -16.05 0.78 -1.89
N GLY A 208 -15.24 0.81 -0.82
CA GLY A 208 -15.45 0.04 0.40
C GLY A 208 -14.92 -1.40 0.35
N LYS A 209 -14.07 -1.74 -0.62
CA LYS A 209 -13.44 -3.06 -0.73
C LYS A 209 -11.92 -2.95 -0.81
N MET A 210 -11.25 -3.64 0.11
CA MET A 210 -9.80 -3.83 0.09
C MET A 210 -9.50 -5.30 0.28
N GLU A 211 -8.69 -5.87 -0.60
CA GLU A 211 -8.21 -7.26 -0.50
C GLU A 211 -6.70 -7.27 -0.26
N ILE A 212 -6.24 -8.07 0.70
CA ILE A 212 -4.83 -8.31 0.97
C ILE A 212 -4.58 -9.82 0.97
N ALA A 213 -3.72 -10.30 0.07
CA ALA A 213 -3.46 -11.71 -0.15
C ALA A 213 -1.95 -11.99 -0.24
N GLU A 214 -1.45 -13.05 0.40
CA GLU A 214 -0.05 -13.50 0.24
C GLU A 214 1.00 -12.38 0.37
N SER A 215 0.76 -11.41 1.26
CA SER A 215 1.48 -10.14 1.32
C SER A 215 2.13 -9.90 2.68
N ARG A 216 3.21 -9.12 2.67
CA ARG A 216 3.98 -8.72 3.86
C ARG A 216 3.99 -7.20 3.95
N LEU A 217 3.58 -6.66 5.11
CA LEU A 217 3.60 -5.24 5.39
C LEU A 217 4.40 -5.00 6.66
N ALA A 218 5.52 -4.30 6.54
CA ALA A 218 6.43 -3.97 7.62
C ALA A 218 6.45 -2.46 7.85
N PHE A 219 6.10 -2.06 9.07
CA PHE A 219 6.10 -0.69 9.55
C PHE A 219 7.13 -0.58 10.68
N GLY A 220 8.09 0.32 10.55
CA GLY A 220 9.15 0.48 11.55
C GLY A 220 9.51 1.93 11.79
N LYS A 221 10.46 2.15 12.71
CA LYS A 221 10.86 3.48 13.17
C LYS A 221 9.63 4.26 13.66
N ARG A 222 9.40 5.48 13.18
CA ARG A 222 8.26 6.33 13.55
C ARG A 222 7.21 6.39 12.43
N ALA A 223 7.06 5.30 11.66
CA ALA A 223 6.06 5.22 10.61
C ALA A 223 4.67 5.54 11.14
N LYS A 224 3.94 6.41 10.44
CA LYS A 224 2.51 6.63 10.64
C LYS A 224 1.81 6.17 9.37
N SER A 225 1.02 5.10 9.46
CA SER A 225 0.38 4.47 8.31
C SER A 225 -1.12 4.27 8.56
N ALA A 226 -1.92 4.42 7.51
CA ALA A 226 -3.36 4.16 7.55
C ALA A 226 -3.84 3.38 6.34
N MET A 227 -4.66 2.36 6.59
CA MET A 227 -5.38 1.57 5.57
C MET A 227 -6.88 1.64 5.86
N THR A 228 -7.63 2.24 4.95
CA THR A 228 -9.04 2.60 5.14
C THR A 228 -9.88 1.92 4.07
N SER A 229 -10.89 1.16 4.50
CA SER A 229 -11.88 0.53 3.61
C SER A 229 -13.08 0.09 4.43
N LYS A 230 -14.29 0.12 3.90
CA LYS A 230 -15.47 -0.41 4.61
C LYS A 230 -15.29 -1.89 4.99
N GLN A 231 -14.70 -2.69 4.10
CA GLN A 231 -14.34 -4.09 4.36
C GLN A 231 -12.89 -4.34 3.94
N ILE A 232 -12.15 -5.05 4.79
CA ILE A 232 -10.80 -5.55 4.49
C ILE A 232 -10.85 -7.08 4.49
N THR A 233 -10.56 -7.70 3.35
CA THR A 233 -10.49 -9.16 3.20
C THR A 233 -9.04 -9.61 3.23
N LEU A 234 -8.70 -10.52 4.15
CA LEU A 234 -7.38 -11.13 4.28
C LEU A 234 -7.41 -12.55 3.72
N ARG A 235 -6.44 -12.91 2.86
CA ARG A 235 -6.41 -14.21 2.17
C ARG A 235 -5.05 -14.90 2.30
N LYS A 236 -5.10 -16.21 2.60
CA LYS A 236 -3.92 -17.08 2.68
C LYS A 236 -2.88 -16.55 3.66
N SER A 237 -1.68 -16.17 3.22
CA SER A 237 -0.56 -15.75 4.09
C SER A 237 -0.40 -14.23 4.12
N VAL A 238 -1.09 -13.55 5.04
CA VAL A 238 -0.91 -12.10 5.25
C VAL A 238 -0.11 -11.86 6.51
N ARG A 239 0.98 -11.09 6.43
CA ARG A 239 1.80 -10.74 7.59
C ARG A 239 1.94 -9.24 7.70
N VAL A 240 1.44 -8.69 8.78
CA VAL A 240 1.66 -7.30 9.17
C VAL A 240 2.60 -7.29 10.37
N TRP A 241 3.64 -6.48 10.29
CA TRP A 241 4.63 -6.31 11.34
C TRP A 241 4.81 -4.84 11.64
N ALA A 242 4.57 -4.44 12.89
CA ALA A 242 4.90 -3.11 13.38
C ALA A 242 6.00 -3.20 14.45
N GLN A 243 7.00 -2.33 14.36
CA GLN A 243 8.12 -2.30 15.29
C GLN A 243 8.55 -0.87 15.61
N ASP A 244 9.42 -0.76 16.61
CA ASP A 244 9.90 0.52 17.13
C ASP A 244 8.70 1.37 17.59
N ASP A 245 8.67 2.66 17.25
CA ASP A 245 7.58 3.61 17.54
C ASP A 245 6.48 3.63 16.46
N ALA A 246 6.41 2.62 15.58
CA ALA A 246 5.51 2.66 14.43
C ALA A 246 4.02 2.62 14.87
N ASN A 247 3.18 3.35 14.14
CA ASN A 247 1.74 3.34 14.30
C ASN A 247 1.08 2.94 12.97
N ALA A 248 0.44 1.77 12.95
CA ALA A 248 -0.34 1.27 11.82
C ALA A 248 -1.82 1.22 12.19
N LYS A 249 -2.63 2.04 11.52
CA LYS A 249 -4.08 2.12 11.73
C LYS A 249 -4.83 1.46 10.57
N PHE A 250 -5.78 0.60 10.90
CA PHE A 250 -6.72 -0.03 9.98
C PHE A 250 -8.12 0.49 10.31
N VAL A 251 -8.79 1.13 9.36
CA VAL A 251 -10.14 1.69 9.54
C VAL A 251 -11.10 0.89 8.68
N THR A 252 -11.93 0.05 9.32
CA THR A 252 -12.83 -0.87 8.62
C THR A 252 -14.05 -1.25 9.46
N ASP A 253 -15.17 -1.55 8.81
CA ASP A 253 -16.35 -2.07 9.48
C ASP A 253 -16.31 -3.59 9.67
N ALA A 254 -15.47 -4.28 8.89
CA ALA A 254 -15.30 -5.72 8.96
C ALA A 254 -13.92 -6.17 8.45
N VAL A 255 -13.27 -7.07 9.18
CA VAL A 255 -12.13 -7.85 8.71
C VAL A 255 -12.61 -9.25 8.35
N GLU A 256 -12.62 -9.58 7.06
CA GLU A 256 -13.06 -10.88 6.56
C GLU A 256 -11.87 -11.80 6.23
N PHE A 257 -12.07 -13.10 6.42
CA PHE A 257 -11.11 -14.14 6.03
C PHE A 257 -11.77 -14.97 4.94
N TYR A 258 -11.14 -15.05 3.77
CA TYR A 258 -11.76 -15.70 2.61
C TYR A 258 -11.91 -17.21 2.78
N ASP A 259 -11.00 -17.85 3.50
CA ASP A 259 -11.03 -19.27 3.79
C ASP A 259 -10.46 -19.60 5.18
N SER A 260 -10.76 -20.81 5.67
CA SER A 260 -10.19 -21.35 6.91
C SER A 260 -8.68 -21.62 6.84
N ALA A 261 -8.08 -21.57 5.64
CA ALA A 261 -6.65 -21.71 5.41
C ALA A 261 -5.88 -20.39 5.56
N SER A 262 -6.58 -19.28 5.80
CA SER A 262 -5.95 -17.97 5.98
C SER A 262 -5.18 -17.92 7.29
N THR A 263 -3.88 -17.63 7.21
CA THR A 263 -2.90 -17.57 8.30
C THR A 263 -2.46 -16.14 8.59
N ALA A 264 -3.42 -15.20 8.55
CA ALA A 264 -3.11 -13.80 8.78
C ALA A 264 -2.53 -13.57 10.17
N THR A 265 -1.50 -12.73 10.27
CA THR A 265 -0.88 -12.36 11.54
C THR A 265 -0.53 -10.88 11.55
N PHE A 266 -0.92 -10.18 12.61
CA PHE A 266 -0.51 -8.85 12.98
C PHE A 266 0.45 -8.96 14.16
N SER A 267 1.72 -8.63 13.94
CA SER A 267 2.76 -8.71 14.96
C SER A 267 3.19 -7.31 15.38
N ILE A 268 3.44 -7.13 16.68
CA ILE A 268 4.06 -5.93 17.23
C ILE A 268 5.32 -6.27 18.02
N SER A 269 6.33 -5.42 17.90
CA SER A 269 7.56 -5.45 18.71
C SER A 269 7.91 -4.04 19.19
N HIS A 270 8.85 -3.92 20.15
CA HIS A 270 9.17 -2.65 20.81
C HIS A 270 7.90 -1.95 21.32
N ASN A 271 7.76 -0.64 21.11
CA ASN A 271 6.62 0.17 21.57
C ASN A 271 5.60 0.49 20.45
N ALA A 272 5.54 -0.36 19.42
CA ALA A 272 4.70 -0.15 18.26
C ALA A 272 3.21 -0.28 18.59
N ASN A 273 2.37 0.40 17.80
CA ASN A 273 0.93 0.39 17.97
C ASN A 273 0.26 -0.08 16.68
N VAL A 274 -0.66 -1.03 16.83
CA VAL A 274 -1.58 -1.43 15.75
C VAL A 274 -3.00 -1.16 16.23
N GLU A 275 -3.73 -0.34 15.49
CA GLU A 275 -5.08 0.08 15.82
C GLU A 275 -6.06 -0.37 14.75
N PHE A 276 -7.18 -0.94 15.19
CA PHE A 276 -8.35 -1.21 14.36
C PHE A 276 -9.49 -0.32 14.84
N ASP A 277 -9.92 0.55 13.94
CA ASP A 277 -11.01 1.50 14.14
C ASP A 277 -12.14 1.23 13.15
N THR A 278 -13.30 1.86 13.36
CA THR A 278 -14.49 1.67 12.54
C THR A 278 -14.58 2.68 11.40
N TYR A 279 -15.12 2.26 10.25
CA TYR A 279 -15.34 3.15 9.10
C TYR A 279 -16.67 3.90 9.20
N SER A 280 -17.74 3.21 9.59
CA SER A 280 -19.10 3.77 9.70
C SER A 280 -19.89 3.25 10.90
N GLY A 281 -19.20 2.72 11.92
CA GLY A 281 -19.80 2.19 13.15
C GLY A 281 -19.90 0.66 13.19
N GLY A 282 -19.36 -0.04 12.19
CA GLY A 282 -19.20 -1.50 12.22
C GLY A 282 -18.15 -1.97 13.24
N LYS A 283 -18.04 -3.30 13.38
CA LYS A 283 -17.08 -3.95 14.27
C LYS A 283 -16.02 -4.66 13.44
N PRO A 284 -14.77 -4.16 13.37
CA PRO A 284 -13.69 -4.81 12.64
C PRO A 284 -13.57 -6.30 12.98
N PHE A 285 -13.73 -6.64 14.26
CA PHE A 285 -13.74 -8.00 14.77
C PHE A 285 -14.97 -8.26 15.64
N ASP A 286 -15.65 -9.37 15.39
CA ASP A 286 -16.72 -9.92 16.23
C ASP A 286 -16.23 -11.23 16.87
N PHE A 287 -15.68 -11.14 18.08
CA PHE A 287 -15.12 -12.31 18.76
C PHE A 287 -16.19 -13.22 19.34
N LEU A 288 -17.37 -12.69 19.65
CA LEU A 288 -18.50 -13.44 20.21
C LEU A 288 -19.26 -14.23 19.14
N GLY A 289 -19.24 -13.78 17.89
CA GLY A 289 -19.82 -14.51 16.76
C GLY A 289 -19.15 -15.86 16.48
N ASN A 290 -19.77 -16.68 15.64
CA ASN A 290 -19.30 -18.02 15.28
C ASN A 290 -18.10 -18.01 14.30
N LYS A 291 -17.51 -16.85 14.04
CA LYS A 291 -16.39 -16.69 13.13
C LYS A 291 -15.13 -17.34 13.70
N THR A 292 -14.47 -18.13 12.86
CA THR A 292 -13.15 -18.71 13.14
C THR A 292 -12.09 -17.67 12.82
N TYR A 293 -11.14 -17.49 13.74
CA TYR A 293 -10.01 -16.60 13.60
C TYR A 293 -8.71 -17.42 13.55
N PRO A 294 -7.68 -16.96 12.81
CA PRO A 294 -6.36 -17.56 12.90
C PRO A 294 -5.84 -17.51 14.33
N GLN A 295 -5.28 -18.62 14.82
CA GLN A 295 -4.60 -18.63 16.11
C GLN A 295 -3.39 -17.70 16.05
N GLY A 296 -3.19 -16.90 17.10
CA GLY A 296 -2.13 -15.91 17.14
C GLY A 296 -2.28 -14.78 16.12
N LEU A 297 -3.49 -14.50 15.62
CA LEU A 297 -3.80 -13.35 14.75
C LEU A 297 -3.16 -12.05 15.26
N PHE A 298 -3.15 -11.83 16.58
CA PHE A 298 -2.45 -10.72 17.22
C PHE A 298 -1.26 -11.26 18.02
N ASN A 299 -0.05 -10.96 17.59
CA ASN A 299 1.17 -11.53 18.15
C ASN A 299 2.06 -10.44 18.76
N PHE A 300 2.40 -10.58 20.04
CA PHE A 300 3.44 -9.79 20.67
C PHE A 300 4.77 -10.48 20.47
N GLN A 301 5.67 -9.87 19.71
CA GLN A 301 6.99 -10.42 19.44
C GLN A 301 8.08 -9.69 20.22
N SER A 302 8.80 -10.43 21.04
CA SER A 302 10.07 -10.03 21.62
C SER A 302 11.17 -10.12 20.57
N THR A 303 12.06 -9.13 20.56
CA THR A 303 13.32 -9.19 19.81
C THR A 303 14.46 -9.61 20.76
N PRO A 304 15.62 -10.04 20.25
CA PRO A 304 16.79 -10.26 21.10
C PRO A 304 17.18 -9.04 21.94
N GLU A 305 16.81 -7.84 21.48
CA GLU A 305 17.21 -6.56 22.05
C GLU A 305 16.14 -5.96 22.98
N SER A 306 14.87 -6.36 22.86
CA SER A 306 13.77 -5.79 23.64
C SER A 306 12.52 -6.65 23.67
N LYS A 307 11.80 -6.60 24.79
CA LYS A 307 10.41 -7.10 24.87
C LYS A 307 9.45 -6.16 24.12
N ALA A 308 8.32 -6.71 23.69
CA ALA A 308 7.20 -5.90 23.22
C ALA A 308 6.55 -5.14 24.39
N THR A 309 6.49 -3.82 24.27
CA THR A 309 5.80 -2.89 25.18
C THR A 309 4.66 -2.13 24.51
N GLY A 310 4.50 -2.34 23.19
CA GLY A 310 3.42 -1.83 22.37
C GLY A 310 2.05 -2.39 22.71
N LYS A 311 1.06 -2.06 21.87
CA LYS A 311 -0.34 -2.47 22.09
C LYS A 311 -1.11 -2.67 20.79
N PHE A 312 -2.12 -3.54 20.89
CA PHE A 312 -3.22 -3.60 19.94
C PHE A 312 -4.41 -2.83 20.51
N THR A 313 -5.06 -2.01 19.69
CA THR A 313 -6.32 -1.34 20.04
C THR A 313 -7.42 -1.83 19.09
N LEU A 314 -8.51 -2.36 19.64
CA LEU A 314 -9.59 -3.00 18.89
C LEU A 314 -10.91 -2.29 19.18
N TYR A 315 -11.45 -1.61 18.18
CA TYR A 315 -12.73 -0.92 18.30
C TYR A 315 -13.89 -1.88 18.52
N GLY A 316 -14.75 -1.57 19.49
CA GLY A 316 -16.01 -2.28 19.73
C GLY A 316 -15.90 -3.66 20.38
N ALA A 317 -14.69 -4.10 20.75
CA ALA A 317 -14.43 -5.33 21.50
C ALA A 317 -14.49 -5.08 23.02
N GLY A 318 -15.52 -4.39 23.48
CA GLY A 318 -15.51 -3.65 24.75
C GLY A 318 -15.77 -4.43 26.05
N SER A 319 -15.76 -5.76 26.07
CA SER A 319 -16.25 -6.50 27.24
C SER A 319 -15.35 -7.64 27.74
N ALA A 320 -15.60 -8.08 28.98
CA ALA A 320 -15.00 -9.28 29.55
C ALA A 320 -15.37 -10.56 28.77
N PHE A 321 -16.53 -10.55 28.09
CA PHE A 321 -16.93 -11.64 27.19
C PHE A 321 -16.04 -11.68 25.95
N ASP A 322 -15.73 -10.51 25.35
CA ASP A 322 -14.81 -10.42 24.22
C ASP A 322 -13.42 -10.93 24.60
N GLN A 323 -12.92 -10.53 25.78
CA GLN A 323 -11.64 -11.04 26.30
C GLN A 323 -11.67 -12.58 26.43
N SER A 324 -12.72 -13.12 27.03
CA SER A 324 -12.86 -14.57 27.23
C SER A 324 -12.93 -15.31 25.88
N ALA A 325 -13.66 -14.76 24.92
CA ALA A 325 -13.77 -15.31 23.57
C ALA A 325 -12.43 -15.27 22.82
N MET A 326 -11.68 -14.17 22.93
CA MET A 326 -10.34 -14.05 22.33
C MET A 326 -9.36 -15.08 22.88
N LEU A 327 -9.34 -15.29 24.20
CA LEU A 327 -8.49 -16.28 24.85
C LEU A 327 -8.91 -17.72 24.51
N ASN A 328 -10.21 -18.02 24.49
CA ASN A 328 -10.72 -19.34 24.12
C ASN A 328 -10.39 -19.68 22.66
N LYS A 329 -10.56 -18.71 21.75
CA LYS A 329 -10.20 -18.83 20.34
C LYS A 329 -8.69 -18.72 20.07
N GLN A 330 -7.88 -18.50 21.12
CA GLN A 330 -6.42 -18.40 21.05
C GLN A 330 -5.93 -17.37 20.01
N VAL A 331 -6.65 -16.24 19.85
CA VAL A 331 -6.35 -15.24 18.81
C VAL A 331 -5.16 -14.35 19.16
N VAL A 332 -4.75 -14.33 20.43
CA VAL A 332 -3.59 -13.56 20.92
C VAL A 332 -2.42 -14.52 21.15
N ALA A 333 -1.23 -14.17 20.69
CA ALA A 333 0.00 -14.92 20.89
C ALA A 333 1.12 -14.05 21.49
N ILE A 334 2.07 -14.71 22.14
CA ILE A 334 3.34 -14.12 22.61
C ILE A 334 4.45 -14.97 22.04
N ASP A 335 5.36 -14.35 21.29
CA ASP A 335 6.48 -15.02 20.61
C ASP A 335 6.02 -16.22 19.75
N GLY A 336 4.88 -16.06 19.07
CA GLY A 336 4.28 -17.10 18.24
C GLY A 336 3.53 -18.19 19.01
N VAL A 337 3.48 -18.14 20.34
CA VAL A 337 2.76 -19.11 21.18
C VAL A 337 1.37 -18.57 21.51
N PRO A 338 0.28 -19.20 21.03
CA PRO A 338 -1.09 -18.76 21.34
C PRO A 338 -1.41 -18.86 22.83
N GLN A 339 -2.14 -17.87 23.33
CA GLN A 339 -2.48 -17.73 24.75
C GLN A 339 -3.92 -18.12 25.01
N SER A 340 -4.14 -18.99 26.00
CA SER A 340 -5.47 -19.38 26.50
C SER A 340 -5.84 -18.72 27.84
N THR A 341 -4.93 -17.93 28.43
CA THR A 341 -5.15 -17.24 29.71
C THR A 341 -4.62 -15.81 29.66
N SER A 342 -5.13 -14.93 30.53
CA SER A 342 -4.65 -13.56 30.68
C SER A 342 -3.47 -13.42 31.63
N LYS A 343 -2.74 -14.51 31.95
CA LYS A 343 -1.63 -14.45 32.94
C LYS A 343 -0.58 -13.41 32.55
N GLN A 344 -0.19 -13.36 31.28
CA GLN A 344 0.83 -12.47 30.73
C GLN A 344 0.25 -11.25 29.98
N LEU A 345 -1.07 -11.21 29.77
CA LEU A 345 -1.76 -10.20 28.96
C LEU A 345 -2.58 -9.26 29.85
N ARG A 346 -2.54 -7.96 29.56
CA ARG A 346 -3.44 -6.95 30.12
C ARG A 346 -4.47 -6.54 29.06
N PHE A 347 -5.73 -6.49 29.49
CA PHE A 347 -6.87 -6.05 28.70
C PHE A 347 -7.46 -4.84 29.41
N ASP A 348 -7.33 -3.66 28.79
CA ASP A 348 -7.89 -2.41 29.30
C ASP A 348 -9.07 -2.00 28.41
N TYR A 349 -10.17 -1.56 29.03
CA TYR A 349 -11.38 -1.12 28.33
C TYR A 349 -11.47 0.40 28.36
N VAL A 350 -11.44 1.02 27.18
CA VAL A 350 -11.42 2.48 27.05
C VAL A 350 -12.73 2.93 26.39
N PRO A 351 -13.56 3.75 27.06
CA PRO A 351 -14.78 4.29 26.46
C PRO A 351 -14.50 5.13 25.21
N VAL A 352 -15.28 4.91 24.15
CA VAL A 352 -15.26 5.68 22.91
C VAL A 352 -16.71 5.87 22.44
N GLY A 353 -17.25 7.08 22.63
CA GLY A 353 -18.66 7.35 22.36
C GLY A 353 -19.58 6.41 23.16
N ASN A 354 -20.45 5.68 22.44
CA ASN A 354 -21.38 4.72 23.03
C ASN A 354 -20.84 3.28 23.05
N THR A 355 -19.55 3.08 22.77
CA THR A 355 -18.90 1.77 22.79
C THR A 355 -17.62 1.80 23.65
N GLN A 356 -16.93 0.68 23.75
CA GLN A 356 -15.62 0.60 24.37
C GLN A 356 -14.63 -0.09 23.43
N ASN A 357 -13.42 0.46 23.38
CA ASN A 357 -12.28 -0.17 22.74
C ASN A 357 -11.60 -1.10 23.72
N MET A 358 -11.09 -2.22 23.23
CA MET A 358 -10.17 -3.06 23.98
C MET A 358 -8.73 -2.70 23.61
N VAL A 359 -7.92 -2.41 24.62
CA VAL A 359 -6.48 -2.25 24.49
C VAL A 359 -5.80 -3.48 25.07
N VAL A 360 -5.11 -4.24 24.22
CA VAL A 360 -4.35 -5.42 24.61
C VAL A 360 -2.87 -5.06 24.68
N SER A 361 -2.21 -5.38 25.80
CA SER A 361 -0.78 -5.17 26.01
C SER A 361 -0.16 -6.27 26.89
N LEU A 362 1.16 -6.39 26.94
CA LEU A 362 1.82 -7.29 27.89
C LEU A 362 1.80 -6.69 29.30
N LYS A 363 1.68 -7.55 30.32
CA LYS A 363 1.92 -7.14 31.71
C LYS A 363 3.40 -6.84 31.92
N LYS A 364 3.67 -5.84 32.76
CA LYS A 364 5.02 -5.48 33.18
C LYS A 364 5.56 -6.46 34.21
#